data_AF-A0A804J563-F1
#
_entry.id   AF-A0A804J563-F1
#
_cell.length_a   1.000
_cell.length_b   1.000
_cell.length_c   1.000
_cell.angle_alpha   90.00
_cell.angle_beta   90.00
_cell.angle_gamma   90.00
#
_symmetry.space_group_name_H-M   'P 1'
#
loop_
_entity.id
_entity.type
_entity.pdbx_description
1 polymer ?
#
loop_
_entity_poly.entity_id
_entity_poly.type
_entity_poly.pdbx_seq_one_letter_code
_entity_poly.pdbx_strand_id
1 'polypeptide(L)'
;MKFMLTALKIFYVLDPNLQPILDPTDDDTDEVKVEQKKRNEDEVMCRGYILNTLSDRLYDRFMVEPSAKAIWNALEFKYHAEEEGTKKFLISKYFDYKFVDDKPMLAQVHELHVIVNQLKAEKIELPELFQVGVVIAKLPSS
;
A
#
# COMPACT_ATOMS: atom_id res chain seq x y z
N MET A 1 5.55 -3.92 9.28
CA MET A 1 6.92 -4.08 8.74
C MET A 1 7.83 -2.90 9.10
N LYS A 2 7.53 -1.65 8.70
CA LYS A 2 8.36 -0.45 9.01
C LYS A 2 8.81 -0.38 10.48
N PHE A 3 7.88 -0.49 11.43
CA PHE A 3 8.17 -0.48 12.87
C PHE A 3 9.25 -1.50 13.31
N MET A 4 9.16 -2.75 12.83
CA MET A 4 10.09 -3.81 13.20
C MET A 4 11.50 -3.54 12.67
N LEU A 5 11.62 -3.15 11.39
CA LEU A 5 12.90 -2.79 10.78
C LEU A 5 13.54 -1.57 11.46
N THR A 6 12.73 -0.60 11.89
CA THR A 6 13.21 0.56 12.66
C THR A 6 13.71 0.14 14.04
N ALA A 7 12.98 -0.73 14.76
CA ALA A 7 13.39 -1.23 16.07
C ALA A 7 14.73 -2.00 16.00
N LEU A 8 14.95 -2.72 14.91
CA LEU A 8 16.21 -3.43 14.62
C LEU A 8 17.33 -2.52 14.09
N LYS A 9 17.05 -1.23 13.87
CA LYS A 9 17.98 -0.23 13.30
C LYS A 9 18.49 -0.57 11.89
N ILE A 10 17.75 -1.36 11.13
CA ILE A 10 18.09 -1.76 9.74
C ILE A 10 17.18 -1.12 8.69
N PHE A 11 16.20 -0.29 9.11
CA PHE A 11 15.29 0.37 8.17
C PHE A 11 15.99 1.25 7.13
N TYR A 12 17.15 1.82 7.48
CA TYR A 12 17.95 2.66 6.58
C TYR A 12 18.39 1.94 5.30
N VAL A 13 18.46 0.60 5.31
CA VAL A 13 18.75 -0.23 4.13
C VAL A 13 17.78 0.04 2.98
N LEU A 14 16.55 0.43 3.30
CA LEU A 14 15.50 0.70 2.32
C LEU A 14 15.52 2.14 1.78
N ASP A 15 16.45 2.98 2.23
CA ASP A 15 16.50 4.39 1.84
C ASP A 15 16.77 4.52 0.31
N PRO A 16 15.92 5.25 -0.43
CA PRO A 16 16.14 5.52 -1.85
C PRO A 16 17.50 6.14 -2.16
N ASN A 17 18.05 6.96 -1.26
CA ASN A 17 19.31 7.69 -1.42
C ASN A 17 20.53 6.91 -0.95
N LEU A 18 20.35 5.69 -0.44
CA LEU A 18 21.45 4.88 0.06
C LEU A 18 22.39 4.46 -1.07
N GLN A 19 23.69 4.68 -0.88
CA GLN A 19 24.70 4.30 -1.87
C GLN A 19 24.76 2.77 -2.04
N PRO A 20 25.02 2.28 -3.27
CA PRO A 20 25.27 0.86 -3.53
C PRO A 20 26.39 0.32 -2.64
N ILE A 21 26.27 -0.95 -2.32
CA ILE A 21 27.32 -1.70 -1.63
C ILE A 21 28.44 -1.92 -2.66
N LEU A 22 29.58 -1.24 -2.51
CA LEU A 22 30.80 -1.50 -3.29
C LEU A 22 31.58 -2.67 -2.70
N ASP A 23 32.20 -3.49 -3.55
CA ASP A 23 33.11 -4.53 -3.05
C ASP A 23 34.32 -3.87 -2.39
N PRO A 24 34.77 -4.36 -1.22
CA PRO A 24 35.92 -3.79 -0.53
C PRO A 24 37.16 -3.91 -1.43
N THR A 25 37.83 -2.79 -1.62
CA THR A 25 39.12 -2.71 -2.33
C THR A 25 40.28 -2.78 -1.34
N ASP A 26 41.46 -3.22 -1.79
CA ASP A 26 42.63 -3.30 -0.93
C ASP A 26 43.07 -1.93 -0.40
N ASP A 27 42.75 -0.86 -1.13
CA ASP A 27 43.03 0.54 -0.76
C ASP A 27 42.07 1.12 0.30
N ASP A 28 40.99 0.42 0.64
CA ASP A 28 40.03 0.91 1.63
C ASP A 28 40.56 0.79 3.06
N THR A 29 40.34 1.84 3.85
CA THR A 29 40.62 1.86 5.30
C THR A 29 39.84 0.75 6.02
N ASP A 30 40.42 0.20 7.10
CA ASP A 30 39.77 -0.83 7.92
C ASP A 30 38.36 -0.43 8.40
N GLU A 31 38.14 0.86 8.70
CA GLU A 31 36.84 1.41 9.08
C GLU A 31 35.78 1.23 7.98
N VAL A 32 36.15 1.50 6.72
CA VAL A 32 35.26 1.33 5.56
C VAL A 32 34.90 -0.15 5.37
N LYS A 33 35.88 -1.04 5.52
CA LYS A 33 35.65 -2.50 5.42
C LYS A 33 34.69 -3.02 6.50
N VAL A 34 34.79 -2.50 7.72
CA VAL A 34 33.88 -2.84 8.84
C VAL A 34 32.46 -2.34 8.58
N GLU A 35 32.31 -1.09 8.15
CA GLU A 35 31.00 -0.53 7.80
C GLU A 35 30.36 -1.31 6.66
N GLN A 36 31.13 -1.67 5.65
CA GLN A 36 30.64 -2.43 4.51
C GLN A 36 30.17 -3.84 4.88
N LYS A 37 30.94 -4.53 5.72
CA LYS A 37 30.53 -5.83 6.26
C LYS A 37 29.22 -5.72 7.04
N LYS A 38 29.09 -4.71 7.89
CA LYS A 38 27.86 -4.46 8.65
C LYS A 38 26.68 -4.19 7.72
N ARG A 39 26.86 -3.40 6.65
CA ARG A 39 25.81 -3.14 5.66
C ARG A 39 25.37 -4.40 4.93
N ASN A 40 26.29 -5.30 4.60
CA ASN A 40 25.96 -6.60 4.01
C ASN A 40 25.12 -7.46 4.96
N GLU A 41 25.49 -7.51 6.24
CA GLU A 41 24.72 -8.23 7.26
C GLU A 41 23.32 -7.61 7.44
N ASP A 42 23.22 -6.28 7.48
CA ASP A 42 21.95 -5.56 7.58
C ASP A 42 21.06 -5.77 6.35
N GLU A 43 21.62 -5.84 5.13
CA GLU A 43 20.89 -6.15 3.89
C GLU A 43 20.25 -7.55 3.95
N VAL A 44 21.05 -8.56 4.32
CA VAL A 44 20.59 -9.95 4.46
C VAL A 44 19.50 -10.04 5.52
N MET A 45 19.71 -9.39 6.66
CA MET A 45 18.75 -9.37 7.75
C MET A 45 17.44 -8.67 7.35
N CYS A 46 17.54 -7.49 6.73
CA CYS A 46 16.39 -6.71 6.27
C CYS A 46 15.56 -7.52 5.26
N ARG A 47 16.22 -8.10 4.25
CA ARG A 47 15.58 -8.97 3.27
C ARG A 47 14.88 -10.16 3.94
N GLY A 48 15.57 -10.83 4.86
CA GLY A 48 15.00 -11.98 5.59
C GLY A 48 13.74 -11.61 6.37
N TYR A 49 13.74 -10.48 7.08
CA TYR A 49 12.55 -10.01 7.79
C TYR A 49 11.41 -9.62 6.87
N ILE A 50 11.70 -8.95 5.75
CA ILE A 50 10.67 -8.62 4.76
C ILE A 50 10.01 -9.92 4.29
N LEU A 51 10.81 -10.87 3.78
CA LEU A 51 10.31 -12.16 3.25
C LEU A 51 9.50 -12.94 4.28
N ASN A 52 9.97 -13.05 5.54
CA ASN A 52 9.28 -13.79 6.59
C ASN A 52 7.90 -13.22 6.98
N THR A 53 7.61 -11.97 6.61
CA THR A 53 6.30 -11.35 6.87
C THR A 53 5.34 -11.43 5.69
N LEU A 54 5.80 -11.96 4.55
CA LEU A 54 4.97 -12.15 3.37
C LEU A 54 4.14 -13.43 3.48
N SER A 55 3.00 -13.45 2.79
CA SER A 55 2.28 -14.70 2.56
C SER A 55 3.04 -15.59 1.57
N ASP A 56 2.79 -16.91 1.61
CA ASP A 56 3.48 -17.90 0.77
C ASP A 56 3.57 -17.48 -0.71
N ARG A 57 2.46 -17.02 -1.29
CA ARG A 57 2.41 -16.56 -2.68
C ARG A 57 3.35 -15.38 -2.96
N LEU A 58 3.47 -14.44 -2.02
CA LEU A 58 4.36 -13.30 -2.18
C LEU A 58 5.82 -13.69 -1.88
N TYR A 59 6.05 -14.57 -0.91
CA TYR A 59 7.36 -15.14 -0.64
C TYR A 59 7.93 -15.81 -1.88
N ASP A 60 7.20 -16.74 -2.50
CA ASP A 60 7.65 -17.48 -3.69
C ASP A 60 8.02 -16.55 -4.85
N ARG A 61 7.30 -15.44 -4.98
CA ARG A 61 7.56 -14.43 -6.01
C ARG A 61 8.84 -13.63 -5.74
N PHE A 62 9.08 -13.25 -4.48
CA PHE A 62 10.14 -12.32 -4.11
C PHE A 62 11.39 -13.00 -3.54
N MET A 63 11.36 -14.30 -3.25
CA MET A 63 12.52 -15.01 -2.71
C MET A 63 13.73 -15.01 -3.65
N VAL A 64 13.52 -14.83 -4.95
CA VAL A 64 14.61 -14.75 -5.95
C VAL A 64 15.23 -13.35 -6.04
N GLU A 65 14.57 -12.32 -5.50
CA GLU A 65 15.07 -10.95 -5.52
C GLU A 65 16.17 -10.77 -4.45
N PRO A 66 17.41 -10.45 -4.83
CA PRO A 66 18.51 -10.32 -3.88
C PRO A 66 18.44 -9.05 -3.03
N SER A 67 17.77 -7.99 -3.51
CA SER A 67 17.73 -6.71 -2.82
C SER A 67 16.49 -6.54 -1.94
N ALA A 68 16.69 -6.29 -0.65
CA ALA A 68 15.64 -5.92 0.29
C ALA A 68 14.85 -4.69 -0.21
N LYS A 69 15.57 -3.69 -0.74
CA LYS A 69 15.02 -2.46 -1.30
C LYS A 69 14.15 -2.72 -2.53
N ALA A 70 14.58 -3.59 -3.43
CA ALA A 70 13.78 -3.94 -4.61
C ALA A 70 12.46 -4.61 -4.22
N ILE A 71 12.49 -5.57 -3.27
CA ILE A 71 11.27 -6.21 -2.73
C ILE A 71 10.37 -5.15 -2.09
N TRP A 72 10.94 -4.29 -1.24
CA TRP A 72 10.20 -3.23 -0.56
C TRP A 72 9.49 -2.29 -1.53
N ASN A 73 10.20 -1.78 -2.54
CA ASN A 73 9.66 -0.87 -3.54
C ASN A 73 8.55 -1.53 -4.37
N ALA A 74 8.73 -2.80 -4.75
CA ALA A 74 7.71 -3.54 -5.50
C ALA A 74 6.43 -3.74 -4.67
N LEU A 75 6.57 -4.02 -3.37
CA LEU A 75 5.43 -4.11 -2.46
C LEU A 75 4.75 -2.75 -2.29
N GLU A 76 5.51 -1.69 -2.03
CA GLU A 76 4.96 -0.33 -1.86
C GLU A 76 4.21 0.13 -3.11
N PHE A 77 4.78 -0.07 -4.30
CA PHE A 77 4.13 0.21 -5.57
C PHE A 77 2.82 -0.57 -5.73
N LYS A 78 2.86 -1.90 -5.50
CA LYS A 78 1.69 -2.76 -5.66
C LYS A 78 0.55 -2.33 -4.73
N TYR A 79 0.84 -2.16 -3.43
CA TYR A 79 -0.19 -1.84 -2.45
C TYR A 79 -0.70 -0.40 -2.61
N HIS A 80 0.15 0.53 -3.06
CA HIS A 80 -0.30 1.88 -3.40
C HIS A 80 -1.23 1.88 -4.62
N ALA A 81 -0.91 1.11 -5.66
CA ALA A 81 -1.78 0.95 -6.83
C ALA A 81 -3.11 0.25 -6.48
N GLU A 82 -3.09 -0.75 -5.58
CA GLU A 82 -4.31 -1.39 -5.08
C GLU A 82 -5.18 -0.43 -4.27
N GLU A 83 -4.58 0.42 -3.43
CA GLU A 83 -5.29 1.47 -2.67
C GLU A 83 -5.94 2.48 -3.63
N GLU A 84 -5.20 2.98 -4.62
CA GLU A 84 -5.73 3.91 -5.63
C GLU A 84 -6.83 3.26 -6.48
N GLY A 85 -6.65 2.00 -6.87
CA GLY A 85 -7.66 1.21 -7.58
C GLY A 85 -8.94 1.02 -6.76
N THR A 86 -8.81 0.74 -5.47
CA THR A 86 -9.94 0.60 -4.54
C THR A 86 -10.71 1.91 -4.39
N LYS A 87 -10.00 3.02 -4.19
CA LYS A 87 -10.60 4.37 -4.14
C LYS A 87 -11.36 4.69 -5.42
N LYS A 88 -10.73 4.49 -6.58
CA LYS A 88 -11.36 4.72 -7.88
C LYS A 88 -12.61 3.85 -8.06
N PHE A 89 -12.53 2.58 -7.72
CA PHE A 89 -13.66 1.66 -7.80
C PHE A 89 -14.84 2.10 -6.91
N LEU A 90 -14.59 2.49 -5.65
CA LEU A 90 -15.63 2.98 -4.75
C LEU A 90 -16.27 4.27 -5.25
N ILE A 91 -15.46 5.20 -5.80
CA ILE A 91 -15.95 6.44 -6.39
C ILE A 91 -16.87 6.13 -7.57
N SER A 92 -16.43 5.28 -8.52
CA SER A 92 -17.26 4.86 -9.65
C SER A 92 -18.54 4.19 -9.18
N LYS A 93 -18.46 3.25 -8.22
CA LYS A 93 -19.63 2.56 -7.66
C LYS A 93 -20.64 3.54 -7.06
N TYR A 94 -20.18 4.59 -6.37
CA TYR A 94 -21.04 5.64 -5.83
C TYR A 94 -21.74 6.44 -6.94
N PHE A 95 -21.00 6.85 -7.98
CA PHE A 95 -21.57 7.60 -9.12
C PHE A 95 -22.49 6.75 -10.00
N ASP A 96 -22.21 5.46 -10.15
CA ASP A 96 -22.99 4.55 -11.00
C ASP A 96 -24.23 3.97 -10.30
N TYR A 97 -24.31 4.08 -8.97
CA TYR A 97 -25.48 3.64 -8.20
C TYR A 97 -26.75 4.36 -8.69
N LYS A 98 -27.84 3.63 -8.91
CA LYS A 98 -29.14 4.21 -9.31
C LYS A 98 -30.23 3.58 -8.48
N PHE A 99 -31.23 4.39 -8.11
CA PHE A 99 -32.43 3.84 -7.51
C PHE A 99 -33.28 3.18 -8.59
N VAL A 100 -33.93 2.08 -8.22
CA VAL A 100 -34.80 1.27 -9.09
C VAL A 100 -36.15 1.04 -8.42
N ASP A 101 -37.22 0.98 -9.21
CA ASP A 101 -38.60 0.90 -8.69
C ASP A 101 -38.97 -0.47 -8.10
N ASP A 102 -38.21 -1.52 -8.46
CA ASP A 102 -38.47 -2.91 -8.06
C ASP A 102 -37.95 -3.26 -6.66
N LYS A 103 -37.27 -2.33 -5.99
CA LYS A 103 -36.68 -2.53 -4.65
C LYS A 103 -37.19 -1.52 -3.63
N PRO A 104 -37.37 -1.90 -2.35
CA PRO A 104 -37.73 -0.97 -1.29
C PRO A 104 -36.72 0.17 -1.16
N MET A 105 -37.20 1.42 -1.16
CA MET A 105 -36.36 2.62 -1.06
C MET A 105 -35.41 2.58 0.13
N LEU A 106 -35.87 2.11 1.29
CA LEU A 106 -35.04 2.03 2.50
C LEU A 106 -33.83 1.10 2.34
N ALA A 107 -34.01 -0.05 1.68
CA ALA A 107 -32.92 -0.99 1.41
C ALA A 107 -31.88 -0.35 0.48
N GLN A 108 -32.35 0.35 -0.55
CA GLN A 108 -31.49 1.05 -1.50
C GLN A 108 -30.72 2.22 -0.86
N VAL A 109 -31.35 2.98 0.04
CA VAL A 109 -30.68 4.04 0.81
C VAL A 109 -29.59 3.44 1.70
N HIS A 110 -29.85 2.29 2.32
CA HIS A 110 -28.85 1.59 3.12
C HIS A 110 -27.66 1.13 2.26
N GLU A 111 -27.90 0.54 1.08
CA GLU A 111 -26.84 0.16 0.13
C GLU A 111 -25.96 1.36 -0.25
N LEU A 112 -26.56 2.52 -0.56
CA LEU A 112 -25.82 3.73 -0.87
C LEU A 112 -25.02 4.24 0.33
N HIS A 113 -25.59 4.20 1.53
CA HIS A 113 -24.89 4.60 2.76
C HIS A 113 -23.71 3.68 3.08
N VAL A 114 -23.81 2.37 2.81
CA VAL A 114 -22.66 1.46 2.90
C VAL A 114 -21.52 1.93 1.99
N ILE A 115 -21.82 2.32 0.75
CA ILE A 115 -20.80 2.85 -0.17
C ILE A 115 -20.18 4.15 0.35
N VAL A 116 -20.99 5.08 0.87
CA VAL A 116 -20.51 6.33 1.49
C VAL A 116 -19.58 6.04 2.66
N ASN A 117 -19.94 5.07 3.51
CA ASN A 117 -19.11 4.69 4.65
C ASN A 117 -17.79 4.02 4.22
N GLN A 118 -17.81 3.23 3.14
CA GLN A 118 -16.59 2.69 2.54
C GLN A 118 -15.68 3.79 1.99
N LEU A 119 -16.24 4.80 1.30
CA LEU A 119 -15.49 5.97 0.84
C LEU A 119 -14.86 6.74 2.01
N LYS A 120 -15.61 6.93 3.10
CA LYS A 120 -15.11 7.58 4.31
C LYS A 120 -13.96 6.80 4.97
N ALA A 121 -14.03 5.46 4.98
CA ALA A 121 -12.94 4.61 5.48
C ALA A 121 -11.66 4.79 4.65
N GLU A 122 -11.79 5.00 3.35
CA GLU A 122 -10.70 5.36 2.43
C GLU A 122 -10.29 6.84 2.48
N LYS A 123 -10.76 7.59 3.49
CA LYS A 123 -10.51 9.03 3.70
C LYS A 123 -11.05 9.94 2.58
N ILE A 124 -12.04 9.47 1.83
CA ILE A 124 -12.77 10.27 0.86
C ILE A 124 -14.05 10.78 1.53
N GLU A 125 -14.00 12.02 2.02
CA GLU A 125 -15.16 12.66 2.64
C GLU A 125 -16.00 13.41 1.58
N LEU A 126 -17.29 13.08 1.52
CA LEU A 126 -18.24 13.75 0.64
C LEU A 126 -19.05 14.78 1.43
N PRO A 127 -19.08 16.06 1.03
CA PRO A 127 -19.91 17.07 1.66
C PRO A 127 -21.39 16.67 1.66
N GLU A 128 -22.13 16.97 2.73
CA GLU A 128 -23.54 16.58 2.86
C GLU A 128 -24.40 17.13 1.71
N LEU A 129 -24.20 18.40 1.33
CA LEU A 129 -24.90 19.01 0.19
C LEU A 129 -24.65 18.26 -1.14
N PHE A 130 -23.43 17.74 -1.33
CA PHE A 130 -23.10 16.94 -2.50
C PHE A 130 -23.85 15.61 -2.50
N GLN A 131 -23.88 14.93 -1.34
CA GLN A 131 -24.60 13.67 -1.20
C GLN A 131 -26.11 13.82 -1.45
N VAL A 132 -26.72 14.87 -0.91
CA VAL A 132 -28.15 15.18 -1.13
C VAL A 132 -28.43 15.42 -2.61
N GLY A 133 -27.62 16.25 -3.28
CA GLY A 133 -27.79 16.51 -4.72
C GLY A 133 -27.66 15.24 -5.57
N VAL A 134 -26.72 14.37 -5.21
CA VAL A 134 -26.52 13.08 -5.88
C VAL A 134 -27.68 12.12 -5.64
N VAL A 135 -28.24 12.05 -4.42
CA VAL A 135 -29.43 11.22 -4.14
C VAL A 135 -30.62 11.68 -4.98
N ILE A 136 -30.90 12.99 -5.02
CA ILE A 136 -31.99 13.55 -5.82
C ILE A 136 -31.81 13.19 -7.31
N ALA A 137 -30.59 13.34 -7.84
CA ALA A 137 -30.29 13.02 -9.24
C ALA A 137 -30.39 11.52 -9.58
N LYS A 138 -30.33 10.64 -8.58
CA LYS A 138 -30.40 9.17 -8.77
C LYS A 138 -31.80 8.59 -8.65
N LEU A 139 -32.79 9.38 -8.21
CA LEU A 139 -34.16 8.91 -8.05
C LEU A 139 -34.76 8.49 -9.41
N PRO A 140 -35.61 7.45 -9.46
CA PRO A 140 -36.30 7.07 -10.67
C PRO A 140 -37.18 8.22 -11.17
N SER A 141 -37.32 8.35 -12.48
CA SER A 141 -38.33 9.25 -13.05
C SER A 141 -39.70 8.63 -12.80
N SER A 142 -40.59 9.40 -12.15
CA SER A 142 -41.97 8.99 -11.86
C SER A 142 -42.78 8.67 -13.11
#